data_AF-I1CCH7-F1
#
_entry.id   AF-I1CCH7-F1
#
_cell.length_a   1.000
_cell.length_b   1.000
_cell.length_c   1.000
_cell.angle_alpha   90.00
_cell.angle_beta   90.00
_cell.angle_gamma   90.00
#
_symmetry.space_group_name_H-M   'P 1'
#
loop_
_entity.id
_entity.type
_entity.pdbx_description
1 polymer ?
#
loop_
_entity_poly.entity_id
_entity_poly.type
_entity_poly.pdbx_seq_one_letter_code
_entity_poly.pdbx_strand_id
1 'polypeptide(L)'
;MELLKSHYITPELIQNYELEFNDMIQGEQEHPQIFLSRLREAADLANITSEAVIESWLRAGLLRDIKQFCIQSSARTFQDWLNHAEGWWNANRPRKIAMVDNPFIPRNVNHALIYHDDGVYHQRYPTNDHNIELIDANEGPA
;
A
#
# COMPACT_ATOMS: atom_id res chain seq x y z
N MET A 1 -4.82 10.60 -40.24
CA MET A 1 -4.59 10.28 -38.82
C MET A 1 -3.11 10.41 -38.45
N GLU A 2 -2.18 9.99 -39.32
CA GLU A 2 -0.72 10.11 -39.09
C GLU A 2 -0.21 11.55 -38.98
N LEU A 3 -0.70 12.48 -39.80
CA LEU A 3 -0.35 13.92 -39.73
C LEU A 3 -0.69 14.59 -38.38
N LEU A 4 -1.74 14.11 -37.71
CA LEU A 4 -2.10 14.59 -36.37
C LEU A 4 -1.15 13.99 -35.33
N LYS A 5 -0.85 12.69 -35.42
CA LYS A 5 0.12 12.04 -34.52
C LYS A 5 1.50 12.70 -34.60
N SER A 6 1.99 13.03 -35.79
CA SER A 6 3.28 13.72 -35.94
C SER A 6 3.30 15.14 -35.36
N HIS A 7 2.15 15.79 -35.26
CA HIS A 7 2.04 17.14 -34.70
C HIS A 7 1.95 17.17 -33.16
N TYR A 8 1.41 16.10 -32.56
CA TYR A 8 1.17 16.04 -31.11
C TYR A 8 2.11 15.09 -30.37
N ILE A 9 2.66 14.07 -31.05
CA ILE A 9 3.67 13.16 -30.50
C ILE A 9 5.03 13.66 -30.96
N THR A 10 5.61 14.57 -30.19
CA THR A 10 6.94 15.13 -30.47
C THR A 10 8.02 14.30 -29.78
N PRO A 11 9.27 14.32 -30.28
CA PRO A 11 10.38 13.64 -29.61
C PRO A 11 10.60 14.10 -28.17
N GLU A 12 10.37 15.39 -27.88
CA GLU A 12 10.48 15.96 -26.54
C GLU A 12 9.42 15.40 -25.59
N LEU A 13 8.21 15.15 -26.10
CA LEU A 13 7.15 14.52 -25.32
C LEU A 13 7.51 13.07 -24.96
N ILE A 14 8.03 12.30 -25.91
CA ILE A 14 8.50 10.92 -25.67
C ILE A 14 9.62 10.93 -24.62
N GLN A 15 10.57 11.85 -24.73
CA GLN A 15 11.66 11.99 -23.76
C GLN A 15 11.14 12.33 -22.36
N ASN A 16 10.10 13.17 -22.24
CA ASN A 16 9.48 13.44 -20.94
C ASN A 16 8.84 12.18 -20.34
N TYR A 17 8.18 11.36 -21.16
CA TYR A 17 7.64 10.07 -20.69
C TYR A 17 8.75 9.09 -20.29
N GLU A 18 9.89 9.06 -20.99
CA GLU A 18 11.04 8.26 -20.59
C GLU A 18 11.58 8.71 -19.22
N LEU A 19 11.68 10.02 -18.98
CA LEU A 19 12.10 10.57 -17.68
C LEU A 19 11.11 10.18 -16.58
N GLU A 20 9.80 10.36 -16.84
CA GLU A 20 8.76 9.99 -15.88
C GLU A 20 8.80 8.49 -15.57
N PHE A 21 8.95 7.62 -16.59
CA PHE A 21 9.11 6.18 -16.44
C PHE A 21 10.28 5.84 -15.51
N ASN A 22 11.43 6.48 -15.69
CA ASN A 22 12.61 6.27 -14.85
C ASN A 22 12.41 6.75 -13.41
N ASP A 23 11.50 7.68 -13.13
CA ASP A 23 11.25 8.12 -11.75
C ASP A 23 10.12 7.33 -11.06
N MET A 24 9.50 6.37 -11.76
CA MET A 24 8.37 5.61 -11.22
C MET A 24 8.77 4.69 -10.07
N ILE A 25 8.10 4.91 -8.93
CA ILE A 25 8.09 4.02 -7.77
C ILE A 25 6.66 3.63 -7.41
N GLN A 26 6.51 2.49 -6.73
CA GLN A 26 5.24 2.04 -6.18
C GLN A 26 4.78 2.99 -5.07
N GLY A 27 3.52 3.43 -5.13
CA GLY A 27 2.91 4.20 -4.06
C GLY A 27 2.65 3.35 -2.81
N GLU A 28 2.62 3.97 -1.62
CA GLU A 28 2.42 3.27 -0.34
C GLU A 28 1.09 2.51 -0.24
N GLN A 29 0.06 2.99 -0.93
CA GLN A 29 -1.28 2.39 -1.01
C GLN A 29 -1.55 1.71 -2.36
N GLU A 30 -0.53 1.59 -3.21
CA GLU A 30 -0.64 1.05 -4.56
C GLU A 30 -0.32 -0.45 -4.57
N HIS A 31 -1.26 -1.26 -5.07
CA HIS A 31 -1.03 -2.71 -5.23
C HIS A 31 0.07 -2.97 -6.29
N PRO A 32 0.97 -3.95 -6.10
CA PRO A 32 2.05 -4.25 -7.05
C PRO A 32 1.59 -4.43 -8.50
N GLN A 33 0.47 -5.12 -8.72
CA GLN A 33 -0.12 -5.28 -10.05
C GLN A 33 -0.61 -3.96 -10.68
N ILE A 34 -1.13 -3.03 -9.87
CA ILE A 34 -1.56 -1.71 -10.35
C ILE A 34 -0.32 -0.89 -10.73
N PHE A 35 0.73 -0.96 -9.91
CA PHE A 35 2.02 -0.36 -10.24
C PHE A 35 2.60 -0.92 -11.55
N LEU A 36 2.55 -2.23 -11.77
CA LEU A 36 2.95 -2.86 -13.03
C LEU A 36 2.12 -2.36 -14.23
N SER A 37 0.80 -2.26 -14.07
CA SER A 37 -0.07 -1.73 -15.14
C SER A 37 0.32 -0.29 -15.50
N ARG A 38 0.57 0.56 -14.50
CA ARG A 38 1.02 1.94 -14.69
C ARG A 38 2.40 1.98 -15.38
N LEU A 39 3.33 1.11 -14.99
CA LEU A 39 4.66 1.01 -15.62
C LEU A 39 4.56 0.65 -17.10
N ARG A 40 3.69 -0.30 -17.46
CA ARG A 40 3.46 -0.69 -18.86
C ARG A 40 2.86 0.44 -19.68
N GLU A 41 1.88 1.15 -19.12
CA GLU A 41 1.29 2.31 -19.77
C GLU A 41 2.33 3.42 -20.01
N ALA A 42 3.16 3.72 -19.02
CA ALA A 42 4.25 4.68 -19.18
C ALA A 42 5.31 4.21 -20.20
N ALA A 43 5.64 2.92 -20.21
CA ALA A 43 6.55 2.35 -21.19
C ALA A 43 6.00 2.48 -22.63
N ASP A 44 4.70 2.23 -22.83
CA ASP A 44 4.04 2.40 -24.12
C ASP A 44 4.10 3.86 -24.60
N LEU A 45 3.88 4.83 -23.70
CA LEU A 45 3.97 6.26 -23.99
C LEU A 45 5.41 6.70 -24.32
N ALA A 46 6.40 6.08 -23.66
CA ALA A 46 7.83 6.30 -23.85
C ALA A 46 8.43 5.50 -25.03
N ASN A 47 7.63 4.72 -25.77
CA ASN A 47 8.11 3.77 -26.79
C ASN A 47 9.15 2.74 -26.28
N ILE A 48 9.12 2.41 -24.99
CA ILE A 48 9.96 1.37 -24.39
C ILE A 48 9.31 0.01 -24.65
N THR A 49 9.86 -0.74 -25.60
CA THR A 49 9.32 -2.06 -26.01
C THR A 49 9.98 -3.24 -25.31
N SER A 50 11.05 -3.00 -24.53
CA SER A 50 11.80 -4.06 -23.87
C SER A 50 11.14 -4.48 -22.56
N GLU A 51 10.51 -5.67 -22.56
CA GLU A 51 9.91 -6.23 -21.33
C GLU A 51 10.96 -6.37 -20.23
N ALA A 52 12.21 -6.73 -20.55
CA ALA A 52 13.29 -6.85 -19.57
C ALA A 52 13.57 -5.53 -18.82
N VAL A 53 13.43 -4.37 -19.49
CA VAL A 53 13.55 -3.06 -18.86
C VAL A 53 12.39 -2.82 -17.90
N ILE A 54 11.16 -3.13 -18.32
CA ILE A 54 9.96 -3.00 -17.49
C ILE A 54 10.05 -3.92 -16.25
N GLU A 55 10.48 -5.17 -16.42
CA GLU A 55 10.69 -6.10 -15.31
C GLU A 55 11.76 -5.61 -14.34
N SER A 56 12.89 -5.12 -14.87
CA SER A 56 13.97 -4.55 -14.06
C SER A 56 13.46 -3.34 -13.27
N TRP A 57 12.67 -2.49 -13.91
CA TRP A 57 12.10 -1.31 -13.27
C TRP A 57 11.08 -1.66 -12.21
N LEU A 58 10.22 -2.66 -12.44
CA LEU A 58 9.32 -3.17 -11.42
C LEU A 58 10.11 -3.56 -10.16
N ARG A 59 11.18 -4.37 -10.31
CA ARG A 59 11.99 -4.83 -9.17
C ARG A 59 12.64 -3.67 -8.43
N ALA A 60 13.08 -2.63 -9.13
CA ALA A 60 13.69 -1.45 -8.52
C ALA A 60 12.66 -0.53 -7.83
N GLY A 61 11.51 -0.34 -8.48
CA GLY A 61 10.47 0.62 -8.09
C GLY A 61 9.49 0.11 -7.02
N LEU A 62 9.44 -1.19 -6.73
CA LEU A 62 8.66 -1.73 -5.61
C LEU A 62 9.07 -1.11 -4.26
N LEU A 63 8.12 -1.06 -3.32
CA LEU A 63 8.36 -0.62 -1.94
C LEU A 63 9.49 -1.44 -1.29
N ARG A 64 10.28 -0.78 -0.44
CA ARG A 64 11.48 -1.40 0.17
C ARG A 64 11.16 -2.72 0.88
N ASP A 65 10.08 -2.77 1.64
CA ASP A 65 9.73 -3.94 2.44
C ASP A 65 9.25 -5.10 1.57
N ILE A 66 8.54 -4.80 0.47
CA ILE A 66 8.16 -5.78 -0.54
C ILE A 66 9.41 -6.33 -1.24
N LYS A 67 10.35 -5.47 -1.65
CA LYS A 67 11.62 -5.90 -2.29
C LYS A 67 12.40 -6.83 -1.37
N GLN A 68 12.52 -6.45 -0.10
CA GLN A 68 13.22 -7.25 0.90
C GLN A 68 12.57 -8.62 1.07
N PHE A 69 11.23 -8.67 1.11
CA PHE A 69 10.48 -9.92 1.17
C PHE A 69 10.70 -10.79 -0.07
N CYS A 70 10.59 -10.23 -1.28
CA CYS A 70 10.83 -10.97 -2.52
C CYS A 70 12.24 -11.60 -2.56
N ILE A 71 13.26 -10.88 -2.08
CA ILE A 71 14.64 -11.37 -1.97
C ILE A 71 14.73 -12.51 -0.93
N GLN A 72 14.14 -12.35 0.25
CA GLN A 72 14.12 -13.37 1.30
C GLN A 72 13.38 -14.65 0.87
N SER A 73 12.30 -14.49 0.10
CA SER A 73 11.56 -15.58 -0.53
C SER A 73 12.23 -16.17 -1.77
N SER A 74 13.47 -15.76 -2.09
CA SER A 74 14.27 -16.29 -3.19
C SER A 74 13.61 -16.15 -4.58
N ALA A 75 12.93 -15.03 -4.84
CA ALA A 75 12.32 -14.76 -6.16
C ALA A 75 13.37 -14.70 -7.28
N ARG A 76 13.23 -15.52 -8.32
CA ARG A 76 14.18 -15.57 -9.46
C ARG A 76 13.56 -15.11 -10.77
N THR A 77 12.32 -15.50 -11.01
CA THR A 77 11.58 -15.15 -12.22
C THR A 77 10.71 -13.92 -11.98
N PHE A 78 10.31 -13.24 -13.05
CA PHE A 78 9.35 -12.14 -12.95
C PHE A 78 8.04 -12.56 -12.28
N GLN A 79 7.56 -13.77 -12.59
CA GLN A 79 6.36 -14.30 -11.97
C GLN A 79 6.53 -14.53 -10.46
N ASP A 80 7.71 -15.00 -10.01
CA ASP A 80 7.98 -15.13 -8.57
C ASP A 80 7.96 -13.77 -7.88
N TRP A 81 8.55 -12.76 -8.51
CA TRP A 81 8.56 -11.40 -8.00
C TRP A 81 7.13 -10.86 -7.82
N LEU A 82 6.26 -11.05 -8.81
CA LEU A 82 4.86 -10.65 -8.71
C LEU A 82 4.12 -11.45 -7.62
N ASN A 83 4.20 -12.78 -7.65
CA ASN A 83 3.51 -13.62 -6.68
C ASN A 83 3.91 -13.30 -5.23
N HIS A 84 5.20 -13.09 -4.98
CA HIS A 84 5.70 -12.74 -3.65
C HIS A 84 5.30 -11.31 -3.26
N ALA A 85 5.35 -10.35 -4.20
CA ALA A 85 4.92 -8.98 -3.93
C ALA A 85 3.43 -8.91 -3.60
N GLU A 86 2.58 -9.60 -4.35
CA GLU A 86 1.16 -9.73 -4.08
C GLU A 86 0.88 -10.43 -2.74
N GLY A 87 1.63 -11.50 -2.45
CA GLY A 87 1.54 -12.20 -1.17
C GLY A 87 1.83 -11.28 0.01
N TRP A 88 2.92 -10.50 -0.07
CA TRP A 88 3.25 -9.51 0.95
C TRP A 88 2.18 -8.43 1.06
N TRP A 89 1.71 -7.90 -0.08
CA TRP A 89 0.68 -6.88 -0.11
C TRP A 89 -0.62 -7.34 0.53
N ASN A 90 -1.08 -8.55 0.21
CA ASN A 90 -2.31 -9.09 0.78
C ASN A 90 -2.23 -9.29 2.30
N ALA A 91 -1.05 -9.58 2.83
CA ALA A 91 -0.83 -9.72 4.26
C ALA A 91 -0.74 -8.36 4.98
N ASN A 92 -0.09 -7.36 4.37
CA ASN A 92 0.32 -6.11 5.04
C ASN A 92 -0.40 -4.85 4.55
N ARG A 93 -1.29 -4.95 3.55
CA ARG A 93 -1.98 -3.77 3.02
C ARG A 93 -2.75 -3.05 4.15
N PRO A 94 -2.69 -1.72 4.18
CA PRO A 94 -3.45 -0.92 5.14
C PRO A 94 -4.94 -1.24 5.02
N ARG A 95 -5.52 -1.75 6.11
CA ARG A 95 -6.94 -2.06 6.17
C ARG A 95 -7.68 -0.81 6.60
N LYS A 96 -8.55 -0.28 5.74
CA LYS A 96 -9.62 0.61 6.20
C LYS A 96 -10.62 -0.23 6.97
N ILE A 97 -10.40 -0.35 8.28
CA ILE A 97 -11.41 -0.92 9.18
C ILE A 97 -12.42 0.21 9.40
N ALA A 98 -13.51 0.20 8.62
CA ALA A 98 -14.70 0.92 9.02
C ALA A 98 -15.24 0.16 10.24
N MET A 99 -15.05 0.72 11.43
CA MET A 99 -15.83 0.29 12.58
C MET A 99 -17.29 0.47 12.15
N VAL A 100 -18.04 -0.62 11.99
CA VAL A 100 -19.50 -0.55 11.91
C VAL A 100 -19.89 0.28 13.13
N ASP A 101 -20.54 1.43 12.91
CA ASP A 101 -20.96 2.36 13.96
C ASP A 101 -21.35 1.54 15.18
N ASN A 102 -20.55 1.60 16.25
CA ASN A 102 -20.92 0.94 17.48
C ASN A 102 -22.29 1.54 17.86
N PRO A 103 -23.39 0.75 17.90
CA PRO A 103 -24.73 1.28 18.11
C PRO A 103 -24.87 1.96 19.48
N PHE A 104 -23.87 1.82 20.35
CA PHE A 104 -23.78 2.45 21.66
C PHE A 104 -22.90 3.73 21.69
N ILE A 105 -22.25 4.13 20.59
CA ILE A 105 -21.48 5.38 20.51
C ILE A 105 -22.30 6.43 19.74
N PRO A 106 -22.70 7.55 20.37
CA PRO A 106 -23.48 8.59 19.71
C PRO A 106 -22.73 9.17 18.50
N ARG A 107 -23.43 9.29 17.37
CA ARG A 107 -22.91 9.79 16.07
C ARG A 107 -22.46 11.26 16.07
N ASN A 108 -22.22 11.89 17.21
CA ASN A 108 -21.86 13.30 17.31
C ASN A 108 -20.57 13.59 18.09
N VAL A 109 -19.54 12.76 17.97
CA VAL A 109 -18.21 13.15 18.47
C VAL A 109 -17.23 13.03 17.34
N ASN A 110 -16.94 14.17 16.71
CA ASN A 110 -16.07 14.37 15.54
C ASN A 110 -14.62 13.82 15.67
N HIS A 111 -14.31 12.99 16.67
CA HIS A 111 -12.96 12.53 16.99
C HIS A 111 -12.91 11.08 17.52
N ALA A 112 -13.97 10.27 17.37
CA ALA A 112 -13.94 8.89 17.84
C ALA A 112 -13.19 7.98 16.85
N LEU A 113 -11.89 7.82 17.11
CA LEU A 113 -11.03 6.71 16.69
C LEU A 113 -10.43 6.76 15.28
N ILE A 114 -9.68 7.84 14.97
CA ILE A 114 -8.55 7.70 14.04
C ILE A 114 -7.38 7.18 14.88
N TYR A 115 -7.18 5.86 14.91
CA TYR A 115 -5.91 5.31 15.39
C TYR A 115 -4.87 5.55 14.29
N HIS A 116 -3.97 6.49 14.52
CA HIS A 116 -2.70 6.52 13.81
C HIS A 116 -1.91 5.30 14.29
N ASP A 117 -1.77 4.31 13.41
CA ASP A 117 -0.82 3.20 13.60
C ASP A 117 0.59 3.73 13.35
N ASP A 118 1.09 4.55 14.27
CA ASP A 118 2.49 4.94 14.30
C ASP A 118 3.26 3.78 14.95
N GLY A 119 3.79 2.91 14.08
CA GLY A 119 4.65 1.81 14.45
C GLY A 119 5.88 2.28 15.23
N VAL A 120 5.80 2.25 16.56
CA VAL A 120 6.96 2.38 17.44
C VAL A 120 6.80 1.41 18.63
N TYR A 121 7.58 0.33 18.59
CA TYR A 121 7.79 -0.58 19.72
C TYR A 121 8.27 0.19 20.96
N HIS A 122 7.42 0.46 21.95
CA HIS A 122 7.87 0.84 23.30
C HIS A 122 7.19 -0.02 24.38
N GLN A 123 8.02 -0.87 25.01
CA GLN A 123 7.80 -1.35 26.37
C GLN A 123 7.47 -0.18 27.29
N ARG A 124 6.36 -0.26 28.01
CA ARG A 124 6.15 0.30 29.36
C ARG A 124 4.78 -0.14 29.84
N TYR A 125 4.74 -0.87 30.96
CA TYR A 125 3.54 -0.94 31.79
C TYR A 125 3.10 0.48 32.17
N PRO A 126 1.79 0.75 32.23
CA PRO A 126 1.31 1.54 33.34
C PRO A 126 0.10 0.89 34.02
N THR A 127 0.15 0.99 35.34
CA THR A 127 -0.88 0.76 36.34
C THR A 127 -2.25 1.25 35.89
N ASN A 128 -3.19 0.32 35.73
CA ASN A 128 -4.59 0.63 35.48
C ASN A 128 -5.28 0.87 36.83
N ASP A 129 -5.37 2.14 37.24
CA ASP A 129 -6.33 2.62 38.23
C ASP A 129 -7.73 2.58 37.61
N HIS A 130 -8.31 1.38 37.55
CA HIS A 130 -9.73 1.20 37.25
C HIS A 130 -10.38 0.60 38.49
N ASN A 131 -10.89 1.49 39.35
CA ASN A 131 -11.84 1.15 40.39
C ASN A 131 -13.10 0.57 39.73
N ILE A 132 -13.15 -0.75 39.60
CA ILE A 132 -14.39 -1.48 39.33
C ILE A 132 -14.92 -1.93 40.68
N GLU A 133 -15.82 -1.15 41.26
CA GLU A 133 -16.65 -1.63 42.36
C GLU A 133 -17.64 -2.65 41.80
N LEU A 134 -17.43 -3.92 42.14
CA LEU A 134 -18.38 -5.00 41.90
C LEU A 134 -19.47 -4.88 42.97
N ILE A 135 -20.65 -4.40 42.58
CA ILE A 135 -21.85 -4.41 43.43
C ILE A 135 -22.36 -5.85 43.47
N ASP A 136 -22.24 -6.48 44.65
CA ASP A 136 -22.77 -7.81 44.93
C ASP A 136 -24.31 -7.72 45.04
N ALA A 137 -25.02 -8.50 44.23
CA ALA A 137 -26.47 -8.45 44.15
C ALA A 137 -27.10 -9.31 45.26
N ASN A 138 -27.44 -8.64 46.36
CA ASN A 138 -28.42 -9.04 47.38
C ASN A 138 -28.20 -10.36 48.14
N GLU A 139 -27.67 -10.20 49.35
CA GLU A 139 -28.21 -10.87 50.55
C GLU A 139 -29.74 -10.70 50.63
N GLY A 140 -30.46 -11.81 50.82
CA GLY A 140 -31.87 -11.81 51.22
C GLY A 140 -32.02 -11.79 52.75
N PRO A 141 -33.07 -11.17 53.30
CA PRO A 141 -33.24 -11.00 54.74
C PRO A 141 -33.68 -12.31 55.43
N ALA A 142 -33.41 -12.34 56.74
CA ALA A 142 -33.58 -13.45 57.70
C ALA A 142 -34.95 -14.14 57.74
#